data_AF-A0A2D6MG58-F1
#
_entry.id   AF-A0A2D6MG58-F1
#
_cell.length_a   1.000
_cell.length_b   1.000
_cell.length_c   1.000
_cell.angle_alpha   90.00
_cell.angle_beta   90.00
_cell.angle_gamma   90.00
#
_symmetry.space_group_name_H-M   'P 1'
#
loop_
_entity.id
_entity.type
_entity.pdbx_description
1 polymer ?
#
loop_
_entity_poly.entity_id
_entity_poly.type
_entity_poly.pdbx_seq_one_letter_code
_entity_poly.pdbx_strand_id
1 'polypeptide(L)'
;MKEGRRIFDNWSFAHLVGGGFLSGAAFFFGVHVLVGFVIVLGLMIGWELFEKYRKVGESLKNKISDVVFGSVGYFGMWGFLDAVSESLGIQVLVVVGIAFVWLLVGVLRDIS
;
A
#
# COMPACT_ATOMS: atom_id res chain seq x y z
N MET A 1 3.82 22.61 7.87
CA MET A 1 2.92 21.44 7.65
C MET A 1 1.78 21.84 6.71
N LYS A 2 1.96 21.64 5.40
CA LYS A 2 0.94 21.94 4.36
C LYS A 2 0.69 20.76 3.40
N GLU A 3 1.32 19.59 3.63
CA GLU A 3 1.26 18.46 2.69
C GLU A 3 -0.15 17.85 2.57
N GLY A 4 -0.85 17.59 3.69
CA GLY A 4 -2.20 16.96 3.71
C GLY A 4 -3.39 17.77 3.13
N ARG A 5 -3.12 18.75 2.26
CA ARG A 5 -4.15 19.46 1.48
C ARG A 5 -4.12 19.14 -0.01
N ARG A 6 -3.10 18.42 -0.50
CA ARG A 6 -3.00 18.04 -1.92
C ARG A 6 -3.61 16.66 -2.12
N ILE A 7 -4.21 16.42 -3.29
CA ILE A 7 -4.79 15.12 -3.66
C ILE A 7 -3.69 14.11 -4.00
N PHE A 8 -2.50 14.61 -4.35
CA PHE A 8 -1.31 13.81 -4.60
C PHE A 8 -0.18 14.41 -3.78
N ASP A 9 0.12 13.77 -2.66
CA ASP A 9 1.27 14.08 -1.83
C ASP A 9 2.10 12.80 -1.60
N ASN A 10 3.16 12.94 -0.79
CA ASN A 10 4.01 11.82 -0.43
C ASN A 10 3.22 10.71 0.29
N TRP A 11 2.10 11.06 0.93
CA TRP A 11 1.29 10.10 1.65
C TRP A 11 0.47 9.23 0.70
N SER A 12 -0.18 9.86 -0.28
CA SER A 12 -0.89 9.14 -1.35
C SER A 12 0.02 8.16 -2.10
N PHE A 13 1.27 8.54 -2.33
CA PHE A 13 2.27 7.64 -2.93
C PHE A 13 2.61 6.46 -2.00
N ALA A 14 2.76 6.68 -0.69
CA ALA A 14 3.01 5.58 0.23
C ALA A 14 1.78 4.66 0.35
N HIS A 15 0.55 5.17 0.28
CA HIS A 15 -0.66 4.36 0.22
C HIS A 15 -0.69 3.49 -1.05
N LEU A 16 -0.37 4.08 -2.21
CA LEU A 16 -0.22 3.33 -3.47
C LEU A 16 0.78 2.18 -3.33
N VAL A 17 1.98 2.46 -2.83
CA VAL A 17 3.04 1.46 -2.65
C VAL A 17 2.63 0.41 -1.61
N GLY A 18 2.06 0.83 -0.48
CA GLY A 18 1.59 -0.04 0.59
C GLY A 18 0.48 -0.99 0.14
N GLY A 19 -0.49 -0.48 -0.63
CA GLY A 19 -1.52 -1.30 -1.27
C GLY A 19 -0.91 -2.36 -2.19
N GLY A 20 0.09 -1.98 -2.98
CA GLY A 20 0.86 -2.90 -3.82
C GLY A 20 1.56 -4.01 -3.00
N PHE A 21 2.24 -3.66 -1.92
CA PHE A 21 2.88 -4.64 -1.04
C PHE A 21 1.89 -5.62 -0.41
N LEU A 22 0.76 -5.11 0.09
CA LEU A 22 -0.28 -5.96 0.67
C LEU A 22 -0.91 -6.89 -0.37
N SER A 23 -1.03 -6.44 -1.62
CA SER A 23 -1.43 -7.29 -2.75
C SER A 23 -0.42 -8.39 -3.03
N GLY A 24 0.88 -8.05 -3.06
CA GLY A 24 1.93 -9.06 -3.24
C GLY A 24 1.94 -10.10 -2.13
N ALA A 25 1.73 -9.68 -0.87
CA ALA A 25 1.58 -10.60 0.25
C ALA A 25 0.33 -11.48 0.09
N ALA A 26 -0.83 -10.90 -0.22
CA ALA A 26 -2.08 -11.64 -0.43
C ALA A 26 -1.93 -12.68 -1.56
N PHE A 27 -1.34 -12.27 -2.69
CA PHE A 27 -1.06 -13.14 -3.82
C PHE A 27 -0.14 -14.30 -3.43
N PHE A 28 0.96 -14.02 -2.69
CA PHE A 28 1.92 -15.01 -2.23
C PHE A 28 1.30 -16.07 -1.31
N PHE A 29 0.47 -15.64 -0.36
CA PHE A 29 -0.22 -16.55 0.57
C PHE A 29 -1.45 -17.24 -0.05
N GLY A 30 -1.73 -17.03 -1.34
CA GLY A 30 -2.89 -17.60 -2.02
C GLY A 30 -4.22 -17.07 -1.48
N VAL A 31 -4.23 -15.88 -0.88
CA VAL A 31 -5.45 -15.23 -0.42
C VAL A 31 -6.26 -14.77 -1.62
N HIS A 32 -7.53 -15.12 -1.67
CA HIS A 32 -8.42 -14.71 -2.75
C HIS A 32 -8.42 -13.17 -2.92
N VAL A 33 -8.30 -12.68 -4.16
CA VAL A 33 -8.11 -11.26 -4.48
C VAL A 33 -9.10 -10.33 -3.77
N LEU A 34 -10.38 -10.70 -3.74
CA LEU A 34 -11.43 -9.91 -3.10
C LEU A 34 -11.33 -9.93 -1.57
N VAL A 35 -10.89 -11.03 -0.98
CA VAL A 35 -10.70 -11.14 0.47
C VAL A 35 -9.53 -10.26 0.90
N GLY A 36 -8.40 -10.35 0.19
CA GLY A 36 -7.26 -9.47 0.41
C GLY A 36 -7.62 -8.00 0.22
N PHE A 37 -8.41 -7.67 -0.81
CA PHE A 37 -8.87 -6.30 -1.04
C PHE A 37 -9.73 -5.77 0.11
N VAL A 38 -10.68 -6.56 0.62
CA VAL A 38 -11.51 -6.17 1.77
C VAL A 38 -10.64 -5.89 3.01
N ILE A 39 -9.61 -6.71 3.24
CA ILE A 39 -8.65 -6.49 4.34
C ILE A 39 -7.91 -5.17 4.14
N VAL A 40 -7.35 -4.94 2.94
CA VAL A 40 -6.60 -3.70 2.64
C VAL A 40 -7.50 -2.47 2.75
N LEU A 41 -8.72 -2.53 2.22
CA LEU A 41 -9.69 -1.44 2.33
C LEU A 41 -10.01 -1.13 3.80
N GLY A 42 -10.20 -2.17 4.62
CA GLY A 42 -10.37 -2.02 6.06
C GLY A 42 -9.18 -1.36 6.75
N LEU A 43 -7.94 -1.72 6.37
CA LEU A 43 -6.72 -1.10 6.89
C LEU A 43 -6.60 0.37 6.48
N MET A 44 -6.87 0.71 5.22
CA MET A 44 -6.81 2.09 4.72
C MET A 44 -7.85 2.98 5.43
N ILE A 45 -9.10 2.52 5.52
CA ILE A 45 -10.15 3.24 6.26
C ILE A 45 -9.78 3.36 7.74
N GLY A 46 -9.24 2.29 8.34
CA GLY A 46 -8.77 2.30 9.73
C GLY A 46 -7.67 3.34 9.97
N TRP A 47 -6.72 3.46 9.04
CA TRP A 47 -5.65 4.47 9.08
C TRP A 47 -6.22 5.89 9.03
N GLU A 48 -7.13 6.17 8.10
CA GLU A 48 -7.78 7.48 7.98
C GLU A 48 -8.56 7.90 9.22
N LEU A 49 -9.22 6.92 9.87
CA LEU A 49 -9.91 7.12 11.14
C LEU A 49 -8.92 7.37 12.28
N PHE A 50 -7.79 6.67 12.29
CA PHE A 50 -6.71 6.89 13.25
C PHE A 50 -6.11 8.30 13.11
N GLU A 51 -5.86 8.77 11.90
CA GLU A 51 -5.37 10.13 11.64
C GLU A 51 -6.37 11.20 12.06
N LYS A 52 -7.67 10.96 11.80
CA LYS A 52 -8.74 11.81 12.32
C LYS A 52 -8.72 11.87 13.85
N TYR A 53 -8.52 10.73 14.52
CA TYR A 53 -8.38 10.68 15.98
C TYR A 53 -7.15 11.46 16.48
N ARG A 54 -6.03 11.38 15.74
CA ARG A 54 -4.80 12.15 16.01
C ARG A 54 -4.88 13.62 15.59
N LYS A 55 -6.03 14.07 15.09
CA LYS A 55 -6.28 15.45 14.61
C LYS A 55 -5.31 15.89 13.52
N VAL A 56 -4.92 14.97 12.65
CA VAL A 56 -4.21 15.32 11.41
C VAL A 56 -5.19 16.13 10.54
N GLY A 57 -4.83 17.38 10.23
CA GLY A 57 -5.71 18.38 9.63
C GLY A 57 -5.95 18.21 8.13
N GLU A 58 -6.22 16.98 7.69
CA GLU A 58 -6.43 16.64 6.28
C GLU A 58 -7.85 16.87 5.80
N SER A 59 -7.95 17.27 4.54
CA SER A 59 -9.26 17.44 3.89
C SER A 59 -9.88 16.09 3.55
N LEU A 60 -11.22 15.98 3.60
CA LEU A 60 -11.93 14.75 3.19
C LEU A 60 -11.53 14.26 1.79
N LYS A 61 -11.19 15.17 0.87
CA LYS A 61 -10.75 14.81 -0.48
C LYS A 61 -9.42 14.05 -0.48
N ASN A 62 -8.49 14.42 0.40
CA ASN A 62 -7.19 13.77 0.55
C ASN A 62 -7.37 12.36 1.16
N LYS A 63 -8.18 12.25 2.22
CA LYS A 63 -8.57 10.95 2.80
C LYS A 63 -9.14 9.97 1.78
N ILE A 64 -10.04 10.45 0.92
CA ILE A 64 -10.63 9.65 -0.14
C ILE A 64 -9.57 9.27 -1.17
N SER A 65 -8.69 10.21 -1.55
CA SER A 65 -7.64 9.90 -2.51
C SER A 65 -6.67 8.86 -1.98
N ASP A 66 -6.31 8.89 -0.70
CA ASP A 66 -5.38 7.94 -0.09
C ASP A 66 -5.93 6.51 -0.11
N VAL A 67 -7.22 6.33 0.22
CA VAL A 67 -7.92 5.04 0.06
C VAL A 67 -7.96 4.60 -1.41
N VAL A 68 -8.22 5.52 -2.34
CA VAL A 68 -8.24 5.22 -3.79
C VAL A 68 -6.86 4.81 -4.27
N PHE A 69 -5.80 5.54 -3.92
CA PHE A 69 -4.43 5.22 -4.30
C PHE A 69 -4.00 3.87 -3.72
N GLY A 70 -4.31 3.58 -2.46
CA GLY A 70 -4.08 2.25 -1.88
C GLY A 70 -4.80 1.13 -2.64
N SER A 71 -6.04 1.37 -3.05
CA SER A 71 -6.83 0.41 -3.85
C SER A 71 -6.23 0.21 -5.25
N VAL A 72 -5.82 1.29 -5.91
CA VAL A 72 -5.15 1.25 -7.22
C VAL A 72 -3.84 0.48 -7.13
N GLY A 73 -3.05 0.71 -6.07
CA GLY A 73 -1.81 -0.01 -5.82
C GLY A 73 -2.03 -1.50 -5.64
N TYR A 74 -3.07 -1.85 -4.86
CA TYR A 74 -3.45 -3.24 -4.62
C TYR A 74 -3.81 -3.97 -5.92
N PHE A 75 -4.76 -3.44 -6.70
CA PHE A 75 -5.18 -4.10 -7.94
C PHE A 75 -4.11 -4.03 -9.04
N GLY A 76 -3.35 -2.94 -9.10
CA GLY A 76 -2.25 -2.79 -10.05
C GLY A 76 -1.17 -3.85 -9.83
N MET A 77 -0.74 -4.05 -8.57
CA MET A 77 0.21 -5.11 -8.25
C MET A 77 -0.40 -6.50 -8.43
N TRP A 78 -1.67 -6.71 -8.08
CA TRP A 78 -2.32 -8.01 -8.29
C TRP A 78 -2.32 -8.39 -9.76
N GLY A 79 -2.80 -7.51 -10.64
CA GLY A 79 -2.84 -7.76 -12.08
C GLY A 79 -1.46 -7.91 -12.70
N PHE A 80 -0.46 -7.15 -12.22
CA PHE A 80 0.93 -7.35 -12.61
C PHE A 80 1.43 -8.75 -12.22
N LEU A 81 1.26 -9.15 -10.95
CA LEU A 81 1.69 -10.45 -10.45
C LEU A 81 0.98 -11.60 -11.13
N ASP A 82 -0.32 -11.50 -11.36
CA ASP A 82 -1.12 -12.47 -12.10
C ASP A 82 -0.53 -12.67 -13.51
N ALA A 83 -0.34 -11.57 -14.25
CA ALA A 83 0.23 -11.60 -15.60
C ALA A 83 1.67 -12.13 -15.67
N VAL A 84 2.52 -11.85 -14.67
CA VAL A 84 3.90 -12.35 -14.66
C VAL A 84 4.05 -13.72 -14.01
N SER A 85 3.12 -14.17 -13.16
CA SER A 85 3.19 -15.46 -12.48
C SER A 85 3.15 -16.63 -13.46
N GLU A 86 2.47 -16.46 -14.59
CA GLU A 86 2.47 -17.41 -15.70
C GLU A 86 3.83 -17.50 -16.43
N SER A 87 4.69 -16.48 -16.30
CA SER A 87 5.96 -16.38 -17.05
C SER A 87 7.24 -16.43 -16.20
N LEU A 88 7.17 -16.07 -14.91
CA LEU A 88 8.32 -15.84 -14.03
C LEU A 88 8.01 -16.33 -12.60
N GLY A 89 7.98 -17.66 -12.44
CA GLY A 89 7.78 -18.29 -11.14
C GLY A 89 8.84 -17.88 -10.10
N ILE A 90 8.37 -17.51 -8.90
CA ILE A 90 9.11 -17.38 -7.61
C ILE A 90 10.17 -16.26 -7.54
N GLN A 91 10.85 -15.91 -8.62
CA GLN A 91 12.01 -14.99 -8.57
C GLN A 91 11.63 -13.52 -8.35
N VAL A 92 10.51 -13.07 -8.92
CA VAL A 92 10.03 -11.70 -8.74
C VAL A 92 9.63 -11.44 -7.28
N LEU A 93 9.03 -12.44 -6.63
CA LEU A 93 8.61 -12.37 -5.21
C LEU A 93 9.80 -12.25 -4.25
N VAL A 94 10.90 -12.94 -4.52
CA VAL A 94 12.13 -12.85 -3.72
C VAL A 94 12.76 -11.46 -3.83
N VAL A 95 12.80 -10.88 -5.04
CA VAL A 95 13.38 -9.54 -5.26
C VAL A 95 12.53 -8.45 -4.59
N VAL A 96 11.20 -8.52 -4.72
CA VAL A 96 10.29 -7.56 -4.07
C VAL A 96 10.35 -7.69 -2.54
N GLY A 97 10.41 -8.92 -2.01
CA GLY A 97 10.57 -9.16 -0.57
C GLY A 97 11.88 -8.62 -0.02
N ILE A 98 12.99 -8.81 -0.73
CA ILE A 98 14.31 -8.28 -0.34
C ILE A 98 14.30 -6.74 -0.36
N ALA A 99 13.74 -6.13 -1.41
CA ALA A 99 13.63 -4.67 -1.52
C ALA A 99 12.81 -4.08 -0.36
N PHE A 100 11.72 -4.76 0.05
CA PHE A 100 10.90 -4.36 1.18
C PHE A 100 11.68 -4.37 2.50
N VAL A 101 12.39 -5.47 2.79
CA VAL A 101 13.24 -5.56 4.00
C VAL A 101 14.30 -4.46 4.00
N TRP A 102 14.89 -4.18 2.85
CA TRP A 102 15.93 -3.15 2.72
C TRP A 102 15.39 -1.74 3.00
N LEU A 103 14.21 -1.40 2.46
CA LEU A 103 13.53 -0.14 2.73
C LEU A 103 13.14 0.00 4.21
N LEU A 104 12.64 -1.08 4.82
CA LEU A 104 12.28 -1.10 6.24
C LEU A 104 13.49 -0.88 7.14
N VAL A 105 14.62 -1.54 6.84
CA VAL A 105 15.87 -1.34 7.58
C VAL A 105 16.43 0.07 7.39
N GLY A 106 16.34 0.64 6.18
CA GLY A 106 16.77 2.01 5.90
C GLY A 106 15.97 3.03 6.71
N VAL A 107 14.64 2.93 6.66
CA VAL A 107 13.73 3.82 7.40
C VAL A 107 13.96 3.69 8.92
N LEU A 108 14.16 2.49 9.45
CA LEU A 108 14.41 2.30 10.89
C LEU A 108 15.75 2.90 11.37
N ARG A 109 16.77 2.96 10.50
CA ARG A 109 18.06 3.57 10.84
C ARG A 109 18.01 5.09 10.90
N ASP A 110 17.14 5.73 10.12
CA ASP A 110 17.03 7.19 10.10
C ASP A 110 16.20 7.74 11.27
N ILE A 111 15.53 6.87 12.03
CA ILE A 111 14.67 7.24 13.18
C ILE A 111 15.35 6.90 14.53
N SER A 112 16.48 6.18 14.53
CA SER A 112 17.27 5.79 15.71
C SER A 112 18.50 6.67 15.93
#